data_AF-A0A1V3P453-F1
#
_entry.id   AF-A0A1V3P453-F1
#
_cell.length_a   1.000
_cell.length_b   1.000
_cell.length_c   1.000
_cell.angle_alpha   90.00
_cell.angle_beta   90.00
_cell.angle_gamma   90.00
#
_symmetry.space_group_name_H-M   'P 1'
#
loop_
_entity.id
_entity.type
_entity.pdbx_description
1 polymer ?
#
loop_
_entity_poly.entity_id
_entity_poly.type
_entity_poly.pdbx_seq_one_letter_code
_entity_poly.pdbx_strand_id
1 'polypeptide(L)'
;MQDDFGLESWLVEVGGDIIEKKSSQGVESLTPIQLAIYNLWLIDYAVRNSGSFGPLEDMESNAIAALHAFSSANNMPALSSWLSQANDEEAFCKSYYHHFPGACLELKLHWAGT
;
A
#
# COMPACT_ATOMS: atom_id res chain seq x y z
N MET A 1 -12.80 -12.46 13.34
CA MET A 1 -12.52 -12.46 11.90
C MET A 1 -12.56 -11.00 11.51
N GLN A 2 -11.39 -10.42 11.26
CA GLN A 2 -11.29 -9.06 10.76
C GLN A 2 -11.90 -9.08 9.34
N ASP A 3 -12.74 -8.10 9.01
CA ASP A 3 -13.46 -8.09 7.74
C ASP A 3 -12.53 -7.66 6.61
N ASP A 4 -11.79 -8.61 6.05
CA ASP A 4 -10.81 -8.39 4.98
C ASP A 4 -11.46 -7.73 3.75
N PHE A 5 -12.74 -8.03 3.49
CA PHE A 5 -13.51 -7.44 2.39
C PHE A 5 -13.71 -5.93 2.56
N GLY A 6 -13.94 -5.46 3.79
CA GLY A 6 -14.10 -4.05 4.10
C GLY A 6 -12.79 -3.24 4.06
N LEU A 7 -11.63 -3.90 4.19
CA LEU A 7 -10.32 -3.27 4.05
C LEU A 7 -9.91 -3.17 2.58
N GLU A 8 -10.10 -4.23 1.81
CA GLU A 8 -9.87 -4.24 0.37
C GLU A 8 -10.75 -3.21 -0.34
N SER A 9 -12.06 -3.20 -0.04
CA SER A 9 -12.99 -2.21 -0.63
C SER A 9 -12.56 -0.79 -0.32
N TRP A 10 -12.15 -0.51 0.92
CA TRP A 10 -11.65 0.80 1.31
C TRP A 10 -10.39 1.21 0.53
N LEU A 11 -9.42 0.29 0.37
CA LEU A 11 -8.19 0.58 -0.37
C LEU A 11 -8.48 0.86 -1.84
N VAL A 12 -9.40 0.10 -2.47
CA VAL A 12 -9.79 0.29 -3.86
C VAL A 12 -10.49 1.64 -4.07
N GLU A 13 -11.46 1.98 -3.20
CA GLU A 13 -12.23 3.23 -3.31
C GLU A 13 -11.34 4.45 -3.09
N VAL A 14 -10.65 4.51 -1.94
CA VAL A 14 -9.80 5.67 -1.60
C VAL A 14 -8.58 5.73 -2.52
N GLY A 15 -8.01 4.59 -2.90
CA GLY A 15 -6.95 4.51 -3.90
C GLY A 15 -7.41 5.06 -5.26
N GLY A 16 -8.63 4.74 -5.69
CA GLY A 16 -9.24 5.28 -6.91
C GLY A 16 -9.31 6.80 -6.89
N ASP A 17 -9.86 7.39 -5.84
CA ASP A 17 -9.95 8.86 -5.68
C ASP A 17 -8.55 9.52 -5.75
N ILE A 18 -7.55 8.90 -5.13
CA ILE A 18 -6.16 9.40 -5.14
C ILE A 18 -5.54 9.29 -6.54
N ILE A 19 -5.82 8.22 -7.28
CA ILE A 19 -5.35 8.05 -8.66
C ILE A 19 -5.95 9.12 -9.56
N GLU A 20 -7.25 9.41 -9.43
CA GLU A 20 -7.91 10.47 -10.19
C GLU A 20 -7.31 11.85 -9.87
N LYS A 21 -7.06 12.14 -8.59
CA LYS A 21 -6.38 13.36 -8.16
C LYS A 21 -4.97 13.44 -8.76
N LYS A 22 -4.17 12.37 -8.63
CA LYS A 22 -2.82 12.29 -9.21
C LYS A 22 -2.83 12.51 -10.73
N SER A 23 -3.80 11.93 -11.43
CA SER A 23 -3.94 12.05 -12.88
C SER A 23 -4.32 13.46 -13.32
N SER A 24 -5.09 14.19 -12.52
CA SER A 24 -5.58 15.53 -12.87
C SER A 24 -4.64 16.66 -12.40
N GLN A 25 -3.91 16.45 -11.31
CA GLN A 25 -3.15 17.51 -10.61
C GLN A 25 -1.67 17.19 -10.39
N GLY A 26 -1.19 16.02 -10.84
CA GLY A 26 0.19 15.60 -10.63
C GLY A 26 0.43 14.95 -9.25
N VAL A 27 1.57 14.26 -9.12
CA VAL A 27 1.94 13.52 -7.90
C VAL A 27 2.26 14.46 -6.74
N GLU A 28 2.78 15.64 -7.05
CA GLU A 28 3.11 16.71 -6.12
C GLU A 28 1.88 17.28 -5.39
N SER A 29 0.68 17.04 -5.93
CA SER A 29 -0.58 17.42 -5.29
C SER A 29 -0.99 16.51 -4.13
N LEU A 30 -0.38 15.32 -4.03
CA LEU A 30 -0.73 14.33 -3.03
C LEU A 30 -0.11 14.68 -1.67
N THR A 31 -0.91 14.57 -0.61
CA THR A 31 -0.37 14.62 0.76
C THR A 31 0.47 13.38 1.06
N PRO A 32 1.33 13.40 2.10
CA PRO A 32 2.12 12.22 2.46
C PRO A 32 1.29 10.95 2.70
N ILE A 33 0.13 11.06 3.36
CA ILE A 33 -0.76 9.92 3.58
C ILE A 33 -1.43 9.45 2.28
N GLN A 34 -1.79 10.37 1.37
CA GLN A 34 -2.34 9.98 0.06
C GLN A 34 -1.31 9.21 -0.77
N LEU A 35 -0.05 9.66 -0.75
CA LEU A 35 1.03 8.94 -1.41
C LEU A 35 1.27 7.56 -0.78
N ALA A 36 1.18 7.44 0.55
CA ALA A 36 1.28 6.15 1.23
C ALA A 36 0.14 5.17 0.83
N ILE A 37 -1.10 5.65 0.77
CA ILE A 37 -2.25 4.84 0.34
C ILE A 37 -2.09 4.42 -1.13
N TYR A 38 -1.68 5.34 -2.01
CA TYR A 38 -1.37 5.04 -3.41
C TYR A 38 -0.28 3.97 -3.55
N ASN A 39 0.78 4.05 -2.74
CA ASN A 39 1.83 3.03 -2.76
C ASN A 39 1.34 1.66 -2.29
N LEU A 40 0.48 1.60 -1.26
CA LEU A 40 -0.15 0.33 -0.87
C LEU A 40 -1.06 -0.21 -1.98
N TRP A 41 -1.84 0.66 -2.62
CA TRP A 41 -2.69 0.29 -3.76
C TRP A 41 -1.88 -0.29 -4.92
N LEU A 42 -0.71 0.28 -5.24
CA LEU A 42 0.17 -0.28 -6.27
C LEU A 42 0.70 -1.67 -5.90
N ILE A 43 1.10 -1.86 -4.64
CA ILE A 43 1.59 -3.16 -4.15
C ILE A 43 0.47 -4.19 -4.19
N ASP A 44 -0.73 -3.82 -3.74
CA ASP A 44 -1.94 -4.64 -3.83
C ASP A 44 -2.25 -5.05 -5.28
N TYR A 45 -2.29 -4.07 -6.18
CA TYR A 45 -2.50 -4.27 -7.61
C TYR A 45 -1.48 -5.25 -8.20
N ALA A 46 -0.19 -5.07 -7.89
CA ALA A 46 0.87 -5.91 -8.42
C ALA A 46 0.73 -7.37 -7.94
N VAL A 47 0.60 -7.57 -6.63
CA VAL A 47 0.53 -8.92 -6.05
C VAL A 47 -0.76 -9.62 -6.43
N ARG A 48 -1.92 -8.96 -6.43
CA ARG A 48 -3.19 -9.60 -6.77
C ARG A 48 -3.35 -9.92 -8.25
N ASN A 49 -2.82 -9.07 -9.14
CA ASN A 49 -2.97 -9.29 -10.59
C ASN A 49 -1.88 -10.18 -11.18
N SER A 50 -0.67 -10.16 -10.61
CA SER A 50 0.49 -10.88 -11.19
C SER A 50 1.14 -11.88 -10.25
N GLY A 51 0.82 -11.85 -8.95
CA GLY A 51 1.51 -12.65 -7.94
C GLY A 51 2.98 -12.28 -7.76
N SER A 52 3.39 -11.07 -8.18
CA SER A 52 4.79 -10.63 -8.28
C SER A 52 4.92 -9.11 -8.12
N PHE A 53 6.16 -8.62 -8.03
CA PHE A 53 6.51 -7.21 -8.09
C PHE A 53 6.67 -6.69 -9.52
N GLY A 54 6.56 -7.54 -10.54
CA GLY A 54 6.75 -7.17 -11.95
C GLY A 54 6.03 -5.88 -12.38
N PRO A 55 4.74 -5.68 -12.05
CA PRO A 55 4.05 -4.42 -12.37
C PRO A 55 4.64 -3.17 -11.69
N LEU A 56 5.28 -3.30 -10.52
CA LEU A 56 5.99 -2.19 -9.88
C LEU A 56 7.28 -1.86 -10.63
N GLU A 57 8.01 -2.90 -11.08
CA GLU A 57 9.25 -2.76 -11.85
C GLU A 57 9.00 -2.13 -13.22
N ASP A 58 7.95 -2.58 -13.93
CA ASP A 58 7.53 -2.04 -15.22
C ASP A 58 7.16 -0.54 -15.14
N MET A 59 6.68 -0.11 -13.97
CA MET A 59 6.34 1.28 -13.68
C MET A 59 7.49 2.09 -13.07
N GLU A 60 8.68 1.49 -12.93
CA GLU A 60 9.85 2.06 -12.23
C GLU A 60 9.48 2.61 -10.84
N SER A 61 8.56 1.91 -10.15
CA SER A 61 7.97 2.37 -8.90
C SER A 61 8.86 2.05 -7.70
N ASN A 62 9.02 3.03 -6.80
CA ASN A 62 9.66 2.85 -5.50
C ASN A 62 8.65 2.61 -4.35
N ALA A 63 7.41 2.20 -4.67
CA ALA A 63 6.29 2.12 -3.74
C ALA A 63 6.61 1.39 -2.43
N ILE A 64 7.28 0.23 -2.50
CA ILE A 64 7.67 -0.56 -1.31
C ILE A 64 8.58 0.25 -0.40
N ALA A 65 9.66 0.82 -0.94
CA ALA A 65 10.63 1.58 -0.17
C ALA A 65 10.01 2.88 0.41
N ALA A 66 9.21 3.58 -0.40
CA ALA A 66 8.52 4.80 0.02
C ALA A 66 7.50 4.52 1.14
N LEU A 67 6.72 3.44 1.02
CA LEU A 67 5.75 3.04 2.03
C LEU A 67 6.43 2.52 3.31
N HIS A 68 7.57 1.85 3.18
CA HIS A 68 8.35 1.39 4.34
C HIS A 68 8.90 2.57 5.15
N ALA A 69 9.43 3.60 4.47
CA ALA A 69 9.88 4.82 5.12
C ALA A 69 8.72 5.55 5.83
N PHE A 70 7.57 5.68 5.16
CA PHE A 70 6.38 6.31 5.73
C PHE A 70 5.86 5.57 6.97
N SER A 71 5.69 4.25 6.87
CA SER A 71 5.18 3.41 7.95
C SER A 71 6.11 3.41 9.18
N SER A 72 7.42 3.40 8.95
CA SER A 72 8.43 3.52 10.00
C SER A 72 8.35 4.86 10.74
N ALA A 73 8.14 5.96 10.01
CA ALA A 73 8.04 7.30 10.60
C ALA A 73 6.72 7.56 11.35
N ASN A 74 5.67 6.78 11.07
CA ASN A 74 4.31 7.00 11.59
C ASN A 74 3.82 5.91 12.55
N ASN A 75 4.73 5.11 13.13
CA ASN A 75 4.42 4.05 14.09
C ASN A 75 3.37 3.04 13.57
N MET A 76 3.60 2.52 12.36
CA MET A 76 2.79 1.47 11.73
C MET A 76 3.57 0.15 11.73
N PRO A 77 3.64 -0.57 12.88
CA PRO A 77 4.50 -1.74 13.03
C PRO A 77 4.09 -2.93 12.14
N ALA A 78 2.80 -3.17 11.92
CA ALA A 78 2.36 -4.27 11.05
C ALA A 78 2.78 -4.00 9.60
N LEU A 79 2.55 -2.78 9.11
CA LEU A 79 2.93 -2.38 7.77
C LEU A 79 4.45 -2.34 7.57
N SER A 80 5.20 -1.72 8.49
CA SER A 80 6.65 -1.62 8.38
C SER A 80 7.34 -2.99 8.49
N SER A 81 6.90 -3.86 9.41
CA SER A 81 7.45 -5.21 9.57
C SER A 81 7.13 -6.12 8.38
N TRP A 82 6.03 -5.88 7.66
CA TRP A 82 5.73 -6.62 6.45
C TRP A 82 6.63 -6.14 5.29
N LEU A 83 6.73 -4.83 5.09
CA LEU A 83 7.52 -4.25 4.00
C LEU A 83 9.03 -4.52 4.12
N SER A 84 9.54 -4.71 5.33
CA SER A 84 10.95 -5.08 5.54
C SER A 84 11.32 -6.46 5.00
N GLN A 85 10.32 -7.31 4.69
CA GLN A 85 10.50 -8.64 4.09
C GLN A 85 10.53 -8.61 2.55
N ALA A 86 10.37 -7.45 1.92
CA ALA A 86 10.27 -7.32 0.47
C ALA A 86 11.58 -7.59 -0.29
N ASN A 87 12.68 -7.91 0.40
CA ASN A 87 13.90 -8.41 -0.23
C ASN A 87 13.76 -9.86 -0.73
N ASP A 88 12.76 -10.59 -0.24
CA ASP A 88 12.35 -11.90 -0.74
C ASP A 88 10.94 -11.79 -1.33
N GLU A 89 10.87 -11.50 -2.63
CA GLU A 89 9.60 -11.31 -3.34
C GLU A 89 8.68 -12.53 -3.26
N GLU A 90 9.23 -13.73 -3.41
CA GLU A 90 8.44 -14.97 -3.40
C GLU A 90 7.80 -15.17 -2.02
N ALA A 91 8.56 -14.99 -0.95
CA ALA A 91 8.04 -15.08 0.42
C ALA A 91 7.02 -13.96 0.70
N PHE A 92 7.28 -12.73 0.24
CA PHE A 92 6.39 -11.59 0.41
C PHE A 92 5.03 -11.83 -0.27
N CYS A 93 5.03 -12.28 -1.52
CA CYS A 93 3.79 -12.52 -2.27
C CYS A 93 3.01 -13.70 -1.69
N LYS A 94 3.69 -14.75 -1.21
CA LYS A 94 3.05 -15.89 -0.52
C LYS A 94 2.39 -15.50 0.80
N SER A 95 2.98 -14.55 1.54
CA SER A 95 2.47 -14.09 2.84
C SER A 95 1.53 -12.89 2.74
N TYR A 96 1.30 -12.35 1.53
CA TYR A 96 0.53 -11.13 1.30
C TYR A 96 -0.83 -11.13 2.01
N TYR A 97 -1.67 -12.16 1.82
CA TYR A 97 -3.02 -12.19 2.41
C TYR A 97 -3.01 -12.30 3.94
N HIS A 98 -1.92 -12.80 4.52
CA HIS A 98 -1.74 -12.86 5.97
C HIS A 98 -1.43 -11.47 6.54
N HIS A 99 -0.60 -10.68 5.86
CA HIS A 99 -0.14 -9.38 6.35
C HIS A 99 -1.05 -8.21 5.96
N PHE A 100 -1.72 -8.31 4.80
CA PHE A 100 -2.52 -7.22 4.24
C PHE A 100 -3.55 -6.63 5.22
N PRO A 101 -4.37 -7.41 5.96
CA PRO A 101 -5.40 -6.82 6.82
C PRO A 101 -4.82 -5.91 7.91
N GLY A 102 -3.75 -6.35 8.58
CA GLY A 102 -3.09 -5.56 9.62
C GLY A 102 -2.44 -4.29 9.06
N ALA A 103 -1.72 -4.44 7.95
CA ALA A 103 -1.05 -3.35 7.26
C ALA A 103 -2.04 -2.29 6.71
N CYS A 104 -3.11 -2.73 6.08
CA CYS A 104 -4.16 -1.88 5.53
C CYS A 104 -4.94 -1.15 6.63
N LEU A 105 -5.21 -1.83 7.76
CA LEU A 105 -5.90 -1.21 8.88
C LEU A 105 -5.10 -0.05 9.50
N GLU A 106 -3.79 -0.20 9.67
CA GLU A 106 -2.95 0.87 10.21
C GLU A 106 -3.02 2.14 9.36
N LEU A 107 -2.95 2.00 8.03
CA LEU A 107 -3.14 3.12 7.10
C LEU A 107 -4.54 3.72 7.18
N LYS A 108 -5.58 2.88 7.23
CA LYS A 108 -6.97 3.34 7.34
C LYS A 108 -7.22 4.14 8.60
N LEU A 109 -6.69 3.69 9.74
CA LEU A 109 -6.79 4.41 11.01
C LEU A 109 -6.04 5.74 10.99
N HIS A 110 -4.85 5.77 10.37
CA HIS A 110 -4.09 7.00 10.23
C HIS A 110 -4.81 8.01 9.31
N TRP A 111 -5.37 7.55 8.19
CA TRP A 111 -6.19 8.37 7.29
C TRP A 111 -7.43 8.95 7.98
N ALA A 112 -8.11 8.19 8.84
CA ALA A 112 -9.28 8.69 9.57
C ALA A 112 -8.92 9.76 10.63
N GLY A 113 -7.65 9.89 11.00
CA GLY A 113 -7.15 10.87 11.96
C GLY A 113 -6.59 12.15 11.34
N THR A 114 -6.51 12.25 10.00
CA THR A 114 -6.08 13.45 9.27
C THR A 114 -7.24 14.35 8.90
#